data_AF-A0A0G0YNE0-F1
#
_entry.id   AF-A0A0G0YNE0-F1
#
_cell.length_a   1.000
_cell.length_b   1.000
_cell.length_c   1.000
_cell.angle_alpha   90.00
_cell.angle_beta   90.00
_cell.angle_gamma   90.00
#
_symmetry.space_group_name_H-M   'P 1'
#
loop_
_entity.id
_entity.type
_entity.pdbx_description
1 polymer ?
#
loop_
_entity_poly.entity_id
_entity_poly.type
_entity_poly.pdbx_seq_one_letter_code
_entity_poly.pdbx_strand_id
1 'polypeptide(L)'
;MNKSYISKPVCKPVCLLVINYTVILKISMKFNLKTTGFSIDAPLRVYVDLKIVRIVAKLLKDENLVKPASLDIEIERETRHHQKGRIWRAEVNLVLPKVFLRAEAEAEDIRSAIDMVQAELSAELRKYKEKRADKNRRRQRIVMEELKVDPLARIKRRR
;
A
#
# COMPACT_ATOMS: atom_id res chain seq x y z
N MET A 1 -1.06 18.16 64.27
CA MET A 1 -1.51 19.28 63.41
C MET A 1 -0.93 19.11 62.01
N ASN A 2 -1.79 18.63 61.11
CA ASN A 2 -1.84 18.71 59.64
C ASN A 2 -0.57 19.01 58.82
N LYS A 3 -0.05 17.98 58.12
CA LYS A 3 0.53 18.16 56.78
C LYS A 3 -0.51 17.69 55.76
N SER A 4 -1.21 18.65 55.17
CA SER A 4 -2.12 18.47 54.05
C SER A 4 -1.36 17.98 52.82
N TYR A 5 -1.73 16.80 52.33
CA TYR A 5 -1.29 16.24 51.06
C TYR A 5 -1.87 17.09 49.92
N ILE A 6 -1.03 17.87 49.25
CA ILE A 6 -1.40 18.51 47.98
C ILE A 6 -1.07 17.50 46.88
N SER A 7 -2.08 16.72 46.47
CA SER A 7 -2.02 15.93 45.25
C SER A 7 -1.91 16.90 44.06
N LYS A 8 -0.76 16.93 43.40
CA LYS A 8 -0.63 17.62 42.10
C LYS A 8 -1.53 16.89 41.10
N PRO A 9 -2.41 17.58 40.36
CA PRO A 9 -3.18 16.94 39.31
C PRO A 9 -2.23 16.48 38.21
N VAL A 10 -2.15 15.17 37.99
CA VAL A 10 -1.41 14.57 36.88
C VAL A 10 -2.25 14.77 35.61
N CYS A 11 -2.30 16.01 35.11
CA CYS A 11 -2.87 16.28 33.80
C CYS A 11 -1.80 16.04 32.73
N LYS A 12 -1.63 14.79 32.30
CA LYS A 12 -0.95 14.41 31.04
C LYS A 12 -1.59 13.13 30.49
N PRO A 13 -1.76 12.95 29.17
CA PRO A 13 -2.10 13.91 28.12
C PRO A 13 -3.19 13.29 27.21
N VAL A 14 -4.47 13.51 27.49
CA VAL A 14 -5.55 13.06 26.57
C VAL A 14 -5.40 13.69 25.18
N CYS A 15 -4.71 14.84 25.09
CA CYS A 15 -4.40 15.57 23.86
C CYS A 15 -3.51 14.81 22.84
N LEU A 16 -2.59 13.93 23.28
CA LEU A 16 -1.67 13.24 22.35
C LEU A 16 -2.37 12.15 21.52
N LEU A 17 -3.44 11.56 22.03
CA LEU A 17 -4.27 10.60 21.28
C LEU A 17 -5.08 11.28 20.17
N VAL A 18 -5.55 12.51 20.42
CA VAL A 18 -6.33 13.29 19.44
C VAL A 18 -5.45 13.72 18.26
N ILE A 19 -4.20 14.10 18.52
CA ILE A 19 -3.25 14.50 17.45
C ILE A 19 -2.91 13.30 16.55
N ASN A 20 -2.73 12.10 17.13
CA ASN A 20 -2.52 10.88 16.34
C ASN A 20 -3.74 10.50 15.49
N TYR A 21 -4.96 10.56 16.05
CA TYR A 21 -6.19 10.25 15.32
C TYR A 21 -6.42 11.19 14.12
N THR A 22 -6.12 12.47 14.29
CA THR A 22 -6.36 13.48 13.23
C THR A 22 -5.33 13.40 12.08
N VAL A 23 -4.09 12.94 12.36
CA VAL A 23 -3.05 12.74 11.32
C VAL A 23 -3.30 11.47 10.50
N ILE A 24 -3.96 10.45 11.08
CA ILE A 24 -4.29 9.19 10.39
C ILE A 24 -5.33 9.41 9.27
N LEU A 25 -6.24 10.38 9.43
CA LEU A 25 -7.40 10.62 8.55
C LEU A 25 -7.11 11.36 7.23
N LYS A 26 -5.84 11.55 6.86
CA LYS A 26 -5.45 12.39 5.71
C LYS A 26 -4.60 11.65 4.67
N ILE A 27 -5.00 10.43 4.29
CA ILE A 27 -4.40 9.70 3.15
C ILE A 27 -5.44 9.63 2.03
N SER A 28 -5.27 10.51 1.04
CA SER A 28 -6.17 10.73 -0.08
C SER A 28 -5.85 9.80 -1.25
N MET A 29 -6.02 8.49 -1.09
CA MET A 29 -6.07 7.58 -2.23
C MET A 29 -7.47 6.99 -2.33
N LYS A 30 -8.10 7.12 -3.49
CA LYS A 30 -9.40 6.50 -3.75
C LYS A 30 -9.19 5.00 -3.91
N PHE A 31 -10.03 4.21 -3.26
CA PHE A 31 -10.05 2.76 -3.38
C PHE A 31 -11.48 2.25 -3.32
N ASN A 32 -11.73 1.13 -3.98
CA ASN A 32 -13.00 0.42 -3.91
C ASN A 32 -12.84 -0.75 -2.94
N LEU A 33 -13.78 -0.87 -2.00
CA LEU A 33 -13.80 -1.98 -1.05
C LEU A 33 -15.11 -2.73 -1.20
N LYS A 34 -15.01 -4.03 -1.49
CA LYS A 34 -16.12 -4.96 -1.58
C LYS A 34 -16.00 -6.01 -0.47
N THR A 35 -17.12 -6.37 0.13
CA THR A 35 -17.19 -7.42 1.14
C THR A 35 -18.25 -8.44 0.75
N THR A 36 -17.90 -9.71 0.73
CA THR A 36 -18.77 -10.81 0.31
C THR A 36 -18.99 -11.77 1.49
N GLY A 37 -20.25 -12.07 1.81
CA GLY A 37 -20.60 -13.01 2.89
C GLY A 37 -20.54 -12.46 4.33
N PHE A 38 -20.29 -11.16 4.51
CA PHE A 38 -20.33 -10.47 5.82
C PHE A 38 -20.51 -8.94 5.66
N SER A 39 -20.85 -8.26 6.76
CA SER A 39 -20.92 -6.80 6.84
C SER A 39 -19.62 -6.20 7.38
N ILE A 40 -19.22 -5.04 6.86
CA ILE A 40 -18.01 -4.35 7.32
C ILE A 40 -18.26 -3.47 8.56
N ASP A 41 -17.42 -3.62 9.57
CA ASP A 41 -17.41 -2.76 10.75
C ASP A 41 -16.46 -1.56 10.57
N ALA A 42 -16.75 -0.44 11.24
CA ALA A 42 -15.91 0.76 11.18
C ALA A 42 -14.43 0.52 11.56
N PRO A 43 -14.10 -0.24 12.64
CA PRO A 43 -12.71 -0.54 12.98
C PRO A 43 -11.98 -1.34 11.90
N LEU A 44 -12.68 -2.27 11.24
CA LEU A 44 -12.12 -3.07 10.16
C LEU A 44 -11.83 -2.23 8.93
N ARG A 45 -12.71 -1.28 8.60
CA ARG A 45 -12.47 -0.32 7.51
C ARG A 45 -11.21 0.51 7.75
N VAL A 46 -11.02 1.00 8.98
CA VAL A 46 -9.81 1.73 9.38
C VAL A 46 -8.57 0.83 9.27
N TYR A 47 -8.71 -0.44 9.66
CA TYR A 47 -7.61 -1.40 9.57
C TYR A 47 -7.17 -1.67 8.12
N VAL A 48 -8.12 -1.85 7.20
CA VAL A 48 -7.85 -1.99 5.76
C VAL A 48 -7.14 -0.76 5.20
N ASP A 49 -7.61 0.44 5.57
CA ASP A 49 -6.99 1.70 5.15
C ASP A 49 -5.53 1.82 5.64
N LEU A 50 -5.30 1.51 6.91
CA LEU A 50 -3.95 1.56 7.52
C LEU A 50 -2.99 0.52 6.93
N LYS A 51 -3.47 -0.68 6.64
CA LYS A 51 -2.61 -1.80 6.20
C LYS A 51 -2.38 -1.78 4.70
N ILE A 52 -3.40 -1.54 3.90
CA ILE A 52 -3.30 -1.63 2.44
C ILE A 52 -3.07 -0.23 1.86
N VAL A 53 -4.04 0.66 2.02
CA VAL A 53 -4.08 1.96 1.32
C VAL A 53 -2.88 2.84 1.70
N ARG A 54 -2.60 2.97 2.99
CA ARG A 54 -1.46 3.75 3.49
C ARG A 54 -0.11 3.20 3.03
N ILE A 55 0.06 1.88 3.00
CA ILE A 55 1.31 1.25 2.58
C ILE A 55 1.51 1.43 1.08
N VAL A 56 0.47 1.19 0.27
CA VAL A 56 0.51 1.43 -1.17
C VAL A 56 0.82 2.89 -1.47
N ALA A 57 0.11 3.83 -0.83
CA ALA A 57 0.35 5.26 -1.00
C ALA A 57 1.79 5.65 -0.61
N LYS A 58 2.32 5.09 0.48
CA LYS A 58 3.70 5.32 0.91
C LYS A 58 4.71 4.78 -0.11
N LEU A 59 4.50 3.59 -0.64
CA LEU A 59 5.42 2.96 -1.60
C LEU A 59 5.41 3.67 -2.96
N LEU A 60 4.28 4.26 -3.36
CA LEU A 60 4.14 5.01 -4.61
C LEU A 60 4.59 6.48 -4.49
N LYS A 61 4.69 7.05 -3.28
CA LYS A 61 5.04 8.46 -3.07
C LYS A 61 6.35 8.90 -3.73
N ASP A 62 7.36 8.03 -3.76
CA ASP A 62 8.66 8.36 -4.37
C ASP A 62 8.56 8.55 -5.89
N GLU A 63 7.53 7.99 -6.51
CA GLU A 63 7.29 8.09 -7.94
C GLU A 63 6.18 9.11 -8.22
N ASN A 64 6.45 10.41 -8.00
CA ASN A 64 5.53 11.52 -8.31
C ASN A 64 4.86 11.46 -9.71
N LEU A 65 5.35 10.61 -10.61
CA LEU A 65 4.87 10.34 -11.96
C LEU A 65 3.98 9.07 -12.09
N VAL A 66 3.68 8.36 -11.00
CA VAL A 66 2.79 7.20 -10.98
C VAL A 66 1.57 7.49 -10.15
N LYS A 67 0.44 7.57 -10.84
CA LYS A 67 -0.87 7.51 -10.21
C LYS A 67 -1.45 6.12 -10.52
N PRO A 68 -1.86 5.35 -9.50
CA PRO A 68 -2.60 4.13 -9.74
C PRO A 68 -3.93 4.48 -10.40
N ALA A 69 -4.37 3.66 -11.35
CA ALA A 69 -5.65 3.85 -12.05
C ALA A 69 -6.83 3.37 -11.18
N SER A 70 -6.66 2.22 -10.50
CA SER A 70 -7.59 1.73 -9.49
C SER A 70 -6.85 0.95 -8.41
N LEU A 71 -7.46 0.93 -7.22
CA LEU A 71 -7.15 0.01 -6.14
C LEU A 71 -8.46 -0.62 -5.71
N ASP A 72 -8.63 -1.89 -6.01
CA ASP A 72 -9.81 -2.67 -5.72
C ASP A 72 -9.47 -3.72 -4.67
N ILE A 73 -10.18 -3.69 -3.55
CA ILE A 73 -9.98 -4.56 -2.40
C ILE A 73 -11.26 -5.37 -2.24
N GLU A 74 -11.13 -6.69 -2.20
CA GLU A 74 -12.24 -7.61 -1.96
C GLU A 74 -11.89 -8.50 -0.77
N ILE A 75 -12.84 -8.60 0.17
CA ILE A 75 -12.72 -9.48 1.32
C ILE A 75 -13.95 -10.38 1.33
N GLU A 76 -13.73 -11.68 1.40
CA GLU A 76 -14.76 -12.69 1.35
C GLU A 76 -14.70 -13.59 2.59
N ARG A 77 -15.88 -13.91 3.12
CA ARG A 77 -16.06 -14.97 4.11
C ARG A 77 -16.66 -16.19 3.42
N GLU A 78 -15.85 -17.21 3.23
CA GLU A 78 -16.26 -18.43 2.56
C GLU A 78 -16.74 -19.45 3.60
N THR A 79 -17.98 -19.93 3.46
CA THR A 79 -18.68 -20.69 4.52
C THR A 79 -19.03 -22.12 4.14
N ARG A 80 -18.73 -22.60 2.92
CA ARG A 80 -19.35 -23.82 2.39
C ARG A 80 -18.45 -25.07 2.38
N HIS A 81 -17.14 -25.00 2.15
CA HIS A 81 -16.33 -26.24 1.98
C HIS A 81 -14.84 -26.15 2.40
N HIS A 82 -14.53 -25.65 3.60
CA HIS A 82 -13.15 -25.69 4.10
C HIS A 82 -12.91 -26.85 5.06
N GLN A 83 -12.26 -27.91 4.57
CA GLN A 83 -11.80 -29.03 5.41
C GLN A 83 -10.57 -28.67 6.28
N LYS A 84 -10.08 -27.42 6.25
CA LYS A 84 -8.78 -27.01 6.85
C LYS A 84 -8.78 -25.63 7.55
N GLY A 85 -9.91 -25.13 8.03
CA GLY A 85 -9.95 -23.95 8.93
C GLY A 85 -9.77 -22.56 8.29
N ARG A 86 -9.37 -22.45 7.02
CA ARG A 86 -9.30 -21.17 6.29
C ARG A 86 -10.71 -20.71 5.93
N ILE A 87 -11.13 -19.55 6.39
CA ILE A 87 -12.52 -19.06 6.28
C ILE A 87 -12.57 -17.70 5.58
N TRP A 88 -11.46 -16.97 5.59
CA TRP A 88 -11.36 -15.62 5.08
C TRP A 88 -10.42 -15.56 3.90
N ARG A 89 -10.89 -14.96 2.82
CA ARG A 89 -10.10 -14.67 1.63
C ARG A 89 -10.03 -13.16 1.45
N ALA A 90 -8.84 -12.66 1.14
CA ALA A 90 -8.64 -11.27 0.75
C ALA A 90 -7.97 -11.24 -0.62
N GLU A 91 -8.46 -10.38 -1.49
CA GLU A 91 -7.90 -10.13 -2.82
C GLU A 91 -7.70 -8.63 -2.99
N VAL A 92 -6.53 -8.24 -3.51
CA VAL A 92 -6.24 -6.85 -3.86
C VAL A 92 -5.74 -6.78 -5.29
N ASN A 93 -6.44 -5.96 -6.08
CA ASN A 93 -6.09 -5.64 -7.45
C ASN A 93 -5.64 -4.18 -7.54
N LEU A 94 -4.41 -3.97 -8.00
CA LEU A 94 -3.80 -2.66 -8.15
C LEU A 94 -3.39 -2.44 -9.61
N VAL A 95 -4.00 -1.45 -10.25
CA VAL A 95 -3.72 -1.11 -11.64
C VAL A 95 -2.71 0.03 -11.69
N LEU A 96 -1.52 -0.25 -12.22
CA LEU A 96 -0.44 0.71 -12.44
C LEU A 96 -0.22 0.93 -13.94
N PRO A 97 0.49 2.01 -14.33
CA PRO A 97 0.86 2.21 -15.72
C PRO A 97 1.60 0.98 -16.29
N LYS A 98 0.99 0.34 -17.30
CA LYS A 98 1.53 -0.81 -18.03
C LYS A 98 1.61 -2.12 -17.23
N VAL A 99 1.14 -2.16 -15.99
CA VAL A 99 1.23 -3.36 -15.13
C VAL A 99 -0.03 -3.50 -14.28
N PHE A 100 -0.56 -4.73 -14.25
CA PHE A 100 -1.61 -5.15 -13.34
C PHE A 100 -0.99 -5.99 -12.23
N LEU A 101 -1.21 -5.61 -10.97
CA LEU A 101 -0.75 -6.37 -9.81
C LEU A 101 -1.96 -6.96 -9.08
N ARG A 102 -1.92 -8.26 -8.84
CA ARG A 102 -2.91 -9.01 -8.05
C ARG A 102 -2.19 -9.69 -6.91
N ALA A 103 -2.76 -9.59 -5.71
CA ALA A 103 -2.30 -10.29 -4.51
C ALA A 103 -3.52 -10.92 -3.84
N GLU A 104 -3.34 -12.13 -3.32
CA GLU A 104 -4.44 -12.95 -2.82
C GLU A 104 -3.98 -13.82 -1.66
N ALA A 105 -4.72 -13.82 -0.55
CA ALA A 105 -4.41 -14.68 0.58
C ALA A 105 -5.66 -15.21 1.26
N GLU A 106 -5.51 -16.40 1.83
CA GLU A 106 -6.52 -17.07 2.62
C GLU A 106 -6.00 -17.32 4.04
N ALA A 107 -6.85 -17.08 5.03
CA ALA A 107 -6.52 -17.33 6.44
C ALA A 107 -7.76 -17.72 7.26
N GLU A 108 -7.51 -18.22 8.47
CA GLU A 108 -8.58 -18.55 9.44
C GLU A 108 -9.20 -17.30 10.08
N ASP A 109 -8.44 -16.20 10.12
CA ASP A 109 -8.86 -14.90 10.64
C ASP A 109 -8.76 -13.80 9.57
N ILE A 110 -9.70 -12.86 9.59
CA ILE A 110 -9.79 -11.78 8.62
C ILE A 110 -8.56 -10.86 8.64
N ARG A 111 -8.00 -10.57 9.82
CA ARG A 111 -6.83 -9.68 9.93
C ARG A 111 -5.59 -10.37 9.39
N SER A 112 -5.46 -11.66 9.65
CA SER A 112 -4.39 -12.48 9.08
C SER A 112 -4.44 -12.47 7.56
N ALA A 113 -5.63 -12.62 6.95
CA ALA A 113 -5.78 -12.53 5.50
C ALA A 113 -5.35 -11.16 4.96
N ILE A 114 -5.78 -10.07 5.61
CA ILE A 114 -5.40 -8.70 5.23
C ILE A 114 -3.88 -8.48 5.33
N ASP A 115 -3.25 -8.95 6.41
CA ASP A 115 -1.81 -8.79 6.64
C ASP A 115 -1.00 -9.61 5.62
N MET A 116 -1.45 -10.81 5.27
CA MET A 116 -0.81 -11.65 4.24
C MET A 116 -0.89 -11.00 2.85
N VAL A 117 -2.08 -10.53 2.43
CA VAL A 117 -2.24 -9.82 1.15
C VAL A 117 -1.41 -8.54 1.12
N GLN A 118 -1.36 -7.80 2.23
CA GLN A 118 -0.54 -6.60 2.35
C GLN A 118 0.94 -6.92 2.10
N ALA A 119 1.46 -8.00 2.66
CA ALA A 119 2.84 -8.41 2.49
C ALA A 119 3.14 -8.80 1.03
N GLU A 120 2.27 -9.61 0.41
CA GLU A 120 2.40 -10.03 -0.98
C GLU A 120 2.34 -8.85 -1.94
N LEU A 121 1.32 -7.99 -1.81
CA LEU A 121 1.18 -6.78 -2.64
C LEU A 121 2.40 -5.86 -2.50
N SER A 122 2.94 -5.72 -1.30
CA SER A 122 4.13 -4.91 -1.05
C SER A 122 5.37 -5.49 -1.73
N ALA A 123 5.50 -6.83 -1.78
CA ALA A 123 6.57 -7.49 -2.50
C ALA A 123 6.46 -7.26 -4.02
N GLU A 124 5.28 -7.44 -4.59
CA GLU A 124 5.02 -7.19 -6.02
C GLU A 124 5.25 -5.71 -6.40
N LEU A 125 4.83 -4.78 -5.56
CA LEU A 125 5.11 -3.35 -5.74
C LEU A 125 6.60 -3.04 -5.73
N ARG A 126 7.38 -3.66 -4.83
CA ARG A 126 8.84 -3.48 -4.81
C ARG A 126 9.48 -4.00 -6.10
N LYS A 127 9.07 -5.18 -6.57
CA LYS A 127 9.53 -5.75 -7.85
C LYS A 127 9.21 -4.81 -9.02
N TYR A 128 8.02 -4.21 -9.03
CA TYR A 128 7.63 -3.21 -10.04
C TYR A 128 8.58 -2.00 -10.03
N LYS A 129 8.85 -1.42 -8.85
CA LYS A 129 9.76 -0.27 -8.70
C LYS A 129 11.17 -0.61 -9.16
N GLU A 130 11.68 -1.77 -8.78
CA GLU A 130 13.02 -2.24 -9.16
C GLU A 130 13.15 -2.38 -10.68
N LYS A 131 12.21 -3.10 -11.32
CA LYS A 131 12.19 -3.24 -12.79
C LYS A 131 12.15 -1.90 -13.51
N ARG A 132 11.45 -0.90 -12.94
CA ARG A 132 11.40 0.45 -13.51
C ARG A 132 12.72 1.19 -13.36
N ALA A 133 13.32 1.13 -12.16
CA ALA A 133 14.62 1.74 -11.89
C ALA A 133 15.70 1.18 -12.83
N ASP A 134 15.71 -0.14 -13.04
CA ASP A 134 16.66 -0.80 -13.94
C ASP A 134 16.48 -0.39 -15.41
N LYS A 135 15.23 -0.29 -15.87
CA LYS A 135 14.92 0.25 -17.21
C LYS A 135 15.45 1.67 -17.37
N ASN A 136 15.29 2.52 -16.37
CA ASN A 136 15.80 3.89 -16.40
C ASN A 136 17.33 3.94 -16.43
N ARG A 137 18.01 3.15 -15.59
CA ARG A 137 19.48 3.03 -15.59
C ARG A 137 20.01 2.55 -16.94
N ARG A 138 19.36 1.54 -17.55
CA ARG A 138 19.71 1.04 -18.88
C ARG A 138 19.55 2.12 -19.96
N ARG A 139 18.44 2.87 -19.93
CA ARG A 139 18.20 3.99 -20.86
C ARG A 139 19.25 5.07 -20.73
N GLN A 140 19.58 5.47 -19.50
CA GLN A 140 20.64 6.46 -19.25
C GLN A 140 21.97 6.00 -19.82
N ARG A 141 22.33 4.72 -19.66
CA ARG A 141 23.58 4.18 -20.23
C ARG A 141 23.61 4.28 -21.75
N ILE A 142 22.54 3.87 -22.43
CA ILE A 142 22.43 3.95 -23.90
C ILE A 142 22.52 5.40 -24.36
N VAL A 143 21.80 6.30 -23.71
CA VAL A 143 21.85 7.74 -24.03
C VAL A 143 23.28 8.29 -23.85
N MET A 144 23.94 7.96 -22.75
CA MET A 144 25.31 8.41 -22.50
C MET A 144 26.30 7.84 -23.51
N GLU A 145 26.11 6.60 -23.96
CA GLU A 145 26.92 6.01 -25.02
C GLU A 145 26.68 6.69 -26.38
N GLU A 146 25.43 6.99 -26.73
CA GLU A 146 25.09 7.75 -27.94
C GLU A 146 25.65 9.18 -27.91
N LEU A 147 25.68 9.83 -26.74
CA LEU A 147 26.21 11.19 -26.58
C LEU A 147 27.73 11.26 -26.73
N LYS A 148 28.46 10.16 -26.52
CA LYS A 148 29.91 10.11 -26.76
C LYS A 148 30.29 10.07 -28.24
N VAL A 149 29.35 9.74 -29.12
CA VAL A 149 29.58 9.69 -30.56
C VAL A 149 29.54 11.11 -31.13
N ASP A 150 30.45 11.40 -32.08
CA ASP A 150 30.42 12.66 -32.82
C ASP A 150 29.02 12.96 -33.41
N PRO A 151 28.47 14.18 -33.25
CA PRO A 151 27.14 14.52 -33.72
C PRO A 151 26.89 14.23 -35.22
N LEU A 152 27.89 14.45 -36.08
CA LEU A 152 27.80 14.19 -37.52
C LEU A 152 27.75 12.68 -37.81
N ALA A 153 28.52 11.87 -37.05
CA ALA A 153 28.48 10.42 -37.13
C ALA A 153 27.15 9.83 -36.62
N ARG A 154 26.48 10.49 -35.67
CA ARG A 154 25.15 10.11 -35.18
C ARG A 154 24.05 10.35 -36.22
N ILE A 155 24.12 11.45 -36.99
CA ILE A 155 23.15 11.78 -38.05
C ILE A 155 23.22 10.76 -39.20
N LYS A 156 24.42 10.33 -39.59
CA LYS A 156 24.61 9.30 -40.63
C LYS A 156 24.04 7.93 -40.26
N ARG A 157 23.96 7.58 -38.98
CA ARG A 157 23.36 6.31 -38.48
C ARG A 157 21.83 6.30 -38.45
N ARG A 158 21.19 7.47 -38.52
CA ARG A 158 19.72 7.63 -38.44
C ARG A 158 19.05 7.79 -39.82
N ARG A 159 19.84 7.97 -40.88
CA ARG A 159 19.41 7.86 -42.28
C ARG A 159 19.59 6.41 -42.73
#